data_AF-A0A9P5SXZ3-F1
#
_entry.id   AF-A0A9P5SXZ3-F1
#
_cell.length_a   1.000
_cell.length_b   1.000
_cell.length_c   1.000
_cell.angle_alpha   90.00
_cell.angle_beta   90.00
_cell.angle_gamma   90.00
#
_symmetry.space_group_name_H-M   'P 1'
#
loop_
_entity.id
_entity.type
_entity.pdbx_description
1 polymer ?
#
loop_
_entity_poly.entity_id
_entity_poly.type
_entity_poly.pdbx_seq_one_letter_code
_entity_poly.pdbx_strand_id
1 'polypeptide(L)'
;DSEIDELFKIFKIKGTPNDKLWPGVQELKDWKPSFPIWKPQTLESVVPHLDAYGLDLLSQMIEYDPTQRISAKRALQHPFFDDLKQPMQQQQNGTNPPRADLRRY
;
A
#
# COMPACT_ATOMS: atom_id res chain seq x y z
N ASP A 1 5.92 -23.42 8.41
CA ASP A 1 6.17 -21.97 8.48
C ASP A 1 6.66 -21.60 9.87
N SER A 2 7.92 -21.21 9.98
CA SER A 2 8.52 -20.67 11.19
C SER A 2 8.75 -19.15 11.05
N GLU A 3 8.95 -18.44 12.17
CA GLU A 3 9.26 -16.99 12.15
C GLU A 3 10.46 -16.65 11.27
N ILE A 4 11.48 -17.52 11.27
CA ILE A 4 12.68 -17.34 10.45
C ILE A 4 12.40 -17.54 8.96
N ASP A 5 11.49 -18.46 8.60
CA ASP A 5 11.10 -18.67 7.20
C ASP A 5 10.38 -17.44 6.64
N GLU A 6 9.50 -16.83 7.43
CA GLU A 6 8.82 -15.59 7.05
C GLU A 6 9.80 -14.42 6.88
N LEU A 7 10.76 -14.28 7.80
CA LEU A 7 11.81 -13.26 7.68
C LEU A 7 12.62 -13.45 6.38
N PHE A 8 12.97 -14.68 6.04
CA PHE A 8 13.69 -14.98 4.81
C PHE A 8 12.85 -14.77 3.55
N LYS A 9 11.53 -15.01 3.59
CA LYS A 9 10.63 -14.65 2.48
C LYS A 9 10.66 -13.13 2.24
N ILE A 10 10.63 -12.32 3.31
CA ILE A 10 10.75 -10.86 3.22
C ILE A 10 12.10 -10.47 2.59
N PHE A 11 13.22 -11.00 3.10
CA PHE A 11 14.55 -10.66 2.60
C PHE A 11 14.76 -11.07 1.13
N LYS A 12 14.18 -12.18 0.68
CA LYS A 12 14.26 -12.61 -0.73
C LYS A 12 13.61 -11.60 -1.69
N ILE A 13 12.60 -10.86 -1.24
CA ILE A 13 11.89 -9.87 -2.05
C ILE A 13 12.53 -8.50 -1.89
N LYS A 14 12.70 -8.04 -0.65
CA LYS A 14 13.13 -6.67 -0.31
C LYS A 14 14.64 -6.52 -0.14
N GLY A 15 15.40 -7.61 -0.25
CA GLY A 15 16.83 -7.67 0.04
C GLY A 15 17.12 -7.80 1.53
N THR A 16 18.33 -8.23 1.90
CA THR A 16 18.70 -8.25 3.32
C THR A 16 18.98 -6.83 3.79
N PRO A 17 18.34 -6.32 4.86
CA PRO A 17 18.53 -4.94 5.31
C PRO A 17 19.96 -4.73 5.83
N ASN A 18 20.40 -3.48 5.80
CA ASN A 18 21.67 -3.02 6.32
C ASN A 18 21.50 -1.60 6.90
N ASP A 19 22.53 -1.07 7.54
CA ASP A 19 22.44 0.23 8.24
C ASP A 19 22.13 1.43 7.32
N LYS A 20 22.29 1.29 6.00
CA LYS A 20 21.84 2.34 5.06
C LYS A 20 20.33 2.33 4.85
N LEU A 21 19.71 1.15 4.88
CA LEU A 21 18.26 0.97 4.70
C LEU A 21 17.50 1.08 6.02
N TRP A 22 18.09 0.56 7.09
CA TRP A 22 17.53 0.59 8.43
C TRP A 22 18.67 0.78 9.44
N PRO A 23 18.94 2.02 9.85
CA PRO A 23 19.97 2.32 10.84
C PRO A 23 19.75 1.55 12.14
N GLY A 24 20.77 0.80 12.59
CA GLY A 24 20.71 0.02 13.83
C GLY A 24 20.07 -1.36 13.69
N VAL A 25 19.73 -1.82 12.49
CA VAL A 25 19.12 -3.14 12.27
C VAL A 25 20.00 -4.29 12.80
N GLN A 26 21.32 -4.12 12.76
CA GLN A 26 22.28 -5.13 13.23
C GLN A 26 22.35 -5.23 14.76
N GLU A 27 21.83 -4.24 15.47
CA GLU A 27 21.81 -4.16 16.94
C GLU A 27 20.56 -4.84 17.54
N LEU A 28 19.60 -5.22 16.69
CA LEU A 28 18.39 -5.90 17.13
C LEU A 28 18.72 -7.27 17.75
N LYS A 29 18.04 -7.59 18.85
CA LYS A 29 18.25 -8.82 19.65
C LYS A 29 18.32 -10.10 18.81
N ASP A 30 17.45 -10.22 17.82
CA ASP A 30 17.30 -11.43 17.01
C ASP A 30 18.06 -11.36 15.67
N TRP A 31 18.78 -10.26 15.41
CA TRP A 31 19.67 -10.17 14.27
C TRP A 31 20.79 -11.22 14.37
N LYS A 32 21.11 -11.85 13.24
CA LYS A 32 22.24 -12.78 13.13
C LYS A 32 23.13 -12.34 11.97
N PRO A 33 24.44 -12.13 12.20
CA PRO A 33 25.40 -11.88 11.11
C PRO A 33 25.46 -13.00 10.05
N SER A 34 24.97 -14.19 10.40
CA SER A 34 24.89 -15.36 9.51
C SER A 34 23.64 -15.36 8.62
N PHE A 35 22.76 -14.36 8.69
CA PHE A 35 21.64 -14.26 7.76
C PHE A 35 22.14 -14.16 6.32
N PRO A 36 21.54 -14.91 5.37
CA PRO A 36 21.97 -14.81 3.99
C PRO A 36 21.73 -13.40 3.43
N ILE A 37 22.57 -13.01 2.48
CA ILE A 37 22.50 -11.70 1.83
C ILE A 37 21.78 -11.83 0.50
N TRP A 38 20.58 -11.26 0.41
CA TRP A 38 19.79 -11.18 -0.81
C TRP A 38 19.80 -9.77 -1.38
N LYS A 39 19.77 -9.68 -2.72
CA LYS A 39 19.56 -8.41 -3.42
C LYS A 39 18.05 -8.13 -3.52
N PRO A 40 17.63 -6.85 -3.45
CA PRO A 40 16.23 -6.51 -3.64
C PRO A 40 15.76 -6.82 -5.05
N GLN A 41 14.50 -7.23 -5.17
CA GLN A 41 13.77 -7.27 -6.42
C GLN A 41 13.01 -5.95 -6.62
N THR A 42 12.72 -5.61 -7.87
CA THR A 42 11.83 -4.49 -8.22
C THR A 42 10.38 -4.82 -7.85
N LEU A 43 9.62 -3.87 -7.32
CA LEU A 43 8.22 -4.15 -6.96
C LEU A 43 7.37 -4.43 -8.19
N GLU A 44 7.68 -3.79 -9.31
CA GLU A 44 7.08 -4.00 -10.62
C GLU A 44 7.12 -5.48 -11.04
N SER A 45 8.22 -6.18 -10.73
CA SER A 45 8.35 -7.60 -11.06
C SER A 45 7.60 -8.52 -10.09
N VAL A 46 7.37 -8.07 -8.85
CA VAL A 46 6.73 -8.86 -7.79
C VAL A 46 5.21 -8.70 -7.84
N VAL A 47 4.72 -7.50 -8.16
CA VAL A 47 3.29 -7.15 -8.27
C VAL A 47 2.99 -6.50 -9.64
N PRO A 48 3.03 -7.28 -10.75
CA PRO A 48 3.00 -6.74 -12.11
C PRO A 48 1.68 -6.08 -12.53
N HIS A 49 0.62 -6.25 -11.73
CA HIS A 49 -0.71 -5.69 -12.00
C HIS A 49 -0.97 -4.39 -11.25
N LEU A 50 0.00 -3.90 -10.46
CA LEU A 50 -0.12 -2.67 -9.70
C LEU A 50 0.38 -1.50 -10.54
N ASP A 51 -0.39 -0.41 -10.58
CA ASP A 51 -0.01 0.79 -11.31
C ASP A 51 1.09 1.59 -10.58
N ALA A 52 1.58 2.67 -11.21
CA ALA A 52 2.66 3.48 -10.66
C ALA A 52 2.33 4.08 -9.28
N TYR A 53 1.08 4.51 -9.05
CA TYR A 53 0.67 5.06 -7.75
C TYR A 53 0.55 3.99 -6.69
N GLY A 54 0.10 2.79 -7.06
CA GLY A 54 0.02 1.65 -6.16
C GLY A 54 1.41 1.13 -5.79
N LEU A 55 2.33 1.06 -6.75
CA LEU A 55 3.73 0.70 -6.51
C LEU A 55 4.41 1.69 -5.57
N ASP A 56 4.20 2.99 -5.80
CA ASP A 56 4.71 4.05 -4.92
C ASP A 56 4.16 3.90 -3.50
N LEU A 57 2.83 3.79 -3.33
CA LEU A 57 2.21 3.59 -2.03
C LEU A 57 2.74 2.32 -1.33
N LEU A 58 2.77 1.20 -2.05
CA LEU A 58 3.24 -0.07 -1.52
C LEU A 58 4.69 0.03 -1.04
N SER A 59 5.56 0.69 -1.82
CA SER A 59 6.96 0.90 -1.46
C SER A 59 7.11 1.62 -0.12
N GLN A 60 6.28 2.63 0.13
CA GLN A 60 6.27 3.41 1.38
C GLN A 60 5.64 2.63 2.55
N MET A 61 4.71 1.70 2.29
CA MET A 61 4.07 0.85 3.31
C MET A 61 4.99 -0.27 3.81
N ILE A 62 5.91 -0.76 2.98
CA ILE A 62 6.81 -1.88 3.31
C ILE A 62 8.25 -1.43 3.56
N GLU A 63 8.44 -0.19 4.01
CA GLU A 63 9.75 0.32 4.39
C GLU A 63 10.31 -0.48 5.58
N TYR A 64 11.62 -0.76 5.53
CA TYR A 64 12.30 -1.55 6.56
C TYR A 64 12.34 -0.79 7.87
N ASP A 65 12.86 0.43 7.84
CA ASP A 65 12.86 1.32 8.99
C ASP A 65 11.41 1.70 9.34
N PRO A 66 10.90 1.28 10.53
CA PRO A 66 9.54 1.59 10.94
C PRO A 66 9.27 3.09 11.04
N THR A 67 10.30 3.91 11.27
CA THR A 67 10.18 5.37 11.38
C THR A 67 9.96 6.06 10.04
N GLN A 68 10.36 5.40 8.94
CA GLN A 68 10.19 5.89 7.57
C GLN A 68 8.91 5.38 6.90
N ARG A 69 8.28 4.36 7.49
CA ARG A 69 7.05 3.77 6.96
C ARG A 69 5.90 4.79 6.95
N ILE A 70 5.17 4.86 5.84
CA ILE A 70 4.00 5.74 5.73
C ILE A 70 2.97 5.42 6.81
N SER A 71 2.44 6.46 7.47
CA SER A 71 1.36 6.29 8.44
C SER A 71 0.03 6.05 7.73
N ALA A 72 -0.89 5.32 8.36
CA ALA A 72 -2.22 5.07 7.81
C ALA A 72 -2.96 6.36 7.40
N LYS A 73 -2.82 7.43 8.21
CA LYS A 73 -3.40 8.75 7.90
C LYS A 73 -2.84 9.33 6.60
N ARG A 74 -1.53 9.22 6.37
CA ARG A 74 -0.90 9.69 5.12
C ARG A 74 -1.24 8.78 3.95
N ALA A 75 -1.28 7.47 4.16
CA ALA A 75 -1.65 6.49 3.13
C ALA A 75 -3.06 6.74 2.58
N LEU A 76 -4.04 7.07 3.44
CA LEU A 76 -5.40 7.44 3.00
C LEU A 76 -5.44 8.71 2.14
N GLN A 77 -4.43 9.58 2.24
CA GLN A 77 -4.30 10.79 1.45
C GLN A 77 -3.54 10.57 0.15
N HIS A 78 -3.00 9.37 -0.08
CA HIS A 78 -2.18 9.05 -1.26
C HIS A 78 -2.98 9.16 -2.58
N PRO A 79 -2.36 9.58 -3.69
CA PRO A 79 -3.01 9.67 -5.01
C PRO A 79 -3.61 8.35 -5.51
N PHE A 80 -3.07 7.22 -5.05
CA PHE A 80 -3.59 5.88 -5.35
C PHE A 80 -5.08 5.71 -5.01
N PHE A 81 -5.62 6.49 -4.07
CA PHE A 81 -7.02 6.43 -3.67
C PHE A 81 -7.87 7.61 -4.17
N ASP A 82 -7.36 8.45 -5.08
CA ASP A 82 -8.08 9.66 -5.52
C ASP A 82 -9.38 9.36 -6.29
N ASP A 83 -9.44 8.22 -6.99
CA ASP A 83 -10.63 7.72 -7.67
C ASP A 83 -11.74 7.29 -6.69
N LEU A 84 -11.37 6.71 -5.54
CA LEU A 84 -12.30 6.33 -4.47
C LEU A 84 -12.86 7.54 -3.70
N LYS A 85 -12.14 8.67 -3.71
CA LYS A 85 -12.55 9.91 -3.02
C LYS A 85 -13.67 10.65 -3.77
N GLN A 86 -13.95 10.30 -5.02
CA GLN A 86 -15.14 10.82 -5.68
C GLN A 86 -16.38 10.17 -5.08
N PRO A 87 -17.27 10.93 -4.41
CA PRO A 87 -18.55 10.39 -4.05
C PRO A 87 -19.26 9.98 -5.33
N MET A 88 -20.00 8.89 -5.25
CA MET A 88 -21.04 8.45 -6.16
C MET A 88 -22.03 9.60 -6.45
N GLN A 89 -21.64 10.60 -7.25
CA GLN A 89 -22.47 11.71 -7.71
C GLN A 89 -23.15 11.32 -9.02
N GLN A 90 -23.76 10.15 -9.08
CA GLN A 90 -24.62 9.76 -10.20
C GLN A 90 -25.79 8.90 -9.71
N GLN A 91 -26.72 9.51 -8.97
CA GLN A 91 -28.18 9.33 -9.13
C GLN A 91 -28.97 10.16 -8.11
N GLN A 92 -28.97 11.48 -8.28
CA GLN A 92 -30.11 12.34 -7.92
C GLN A 92 -30.28 13.44 -8.97
N ASN A 93 -30.38 13.06 -10.25
CA ASN A 93 -31.02 13.95 -11.21
C ASN A 93 -32.53 13.77 -11.04
N GLY A 94 -33.13 14.71 -10.33
CA GLY A 94 -34.59 14.79 -10.18
C GLY A 94 -35.27 14.93 -11.54
N THR A 95 -36.06 13.94 -11.90
CA THR A 95 -37.22 14.13 -12.78
C THR A 95 -38.44 14.17 -11.88
N ASN A 96 -38.90 15.37 -11.54
CA ASN A 96 -40.27 15.56 -11.04
C ASN A 96 -41.22 14.99 -12.10
N PRO A 97 -42.07 14.00 -11.79
CA PRO A 97 -43.12 13.62 -12.74
C PRO A 97 -44.09 14.81 -12.89
N PRO A 98 -44.57 15.12 -14.11
CA PRO A 98 -45.57 16.16 -14.29
C PRO A 98 -46.81 15.81 -13.45
N ARG A 99 -47.26 16.76 -12.63
CA ARG A 99 -48.51 16.64 -11.86
C ARG A 99 -49.63 16.27 -12.81
N ALA A 100 -50.21 15.08 -12.63
CA ALA A 100 -51.45 14.71 -13.28
C ALA A 100 -52.54 15.71 -12.84
N ASP A 101 -53.10 16.43 -13.80
CA ASP A 101 -54.25 17.30 -13.59
C ASP A 101 -55.48 16.42 -13.30
N LEU A 102 -55.94 16.43 -12.04
CA LEU A 102 -57.11 15.70 -11.59
C LEU A 102 -58.44 16.44 -11.86
N ARG A 103 -58.48 17.42 -12.78
CA ARG A 103 -59.72 18.15 -13.13
C ARG A 103 -60.51 17.59 -14.31
N ARG A 104 -60.33 16.31 -14.66
CA ARG A 104 -61.21 15.65 -15.64
C ARG A 104 -61.57 14.23 -15.20
N TYR A 105 -62.35 14.12 -14.14
CA TYR A 105 -63.41 13.12 -13.97
C TYR A 105 -64.50 13.71 -13.10
#